data_AF-A0A6I4TZ90-F1
#
_entry.id   AF-A0A6I4TZ90-F1
#
_cell.length_a   1.000
_cell.length_b   1.000
_cell.length_c   1.000
_cell.angle_alpha   90.00
_cell.angle_beta   90.00
_cell.angle_gamma   90.00
#
_symmetry.space_group_name_H-M   'P 1'
#
loop_
_entity.id
_entity.type
_entity.pdbx_description
1 polymer ?
#
loop_
_entity_poly.entity_id
_entity_poly.type
_entity_poly.pdbx_seq_one_letter_code
_entity_poly.pdbx_strand_id
1 'polypeptide(L)'
;MIGAGTCPVGGERRFTDGEIALARTIFGDVLDYAAISIRRRKFFPLQPRKVTMAPRGHLHFHPQGEQYCDDFSTADFGRKGLFIHELTHVWQTQQRGEWYLVLHRHPWCRYDYSLKPGQPLHSYGIEQQAEIVRHAFLLRNGMRVAGVADQRAYDALVRFPGATLG
;
A
#
# COMPACT_ATOMS: atom_id res chain seq x y z
N MET A 1 21.82 11.78 7.77
CA MET A 1 20.99 11.88 6.55
C MET A 1 21.62 11.01 5.48
N ILE A 2 21.14 9.78 5.33
CA ILE A 2 21.49 8.92 4.18
C ILE A 2 20.52 9.28 3.06
N GLY A 3 21.03 9.93 2.01
CA GLY A 3 20.23 10.29 0.85
C GLY A 3 19.60 9.05 0.22
N ALA A 4 18.35 9.17 -0.21
CA ALA A 4 17.63 8.12 -0.93
C ALA A 4 18.47 7.69 -2.15
N GLY A 5 19.08 6.51 -2.05
CA GLY A 5 19.82 5.92 -3.16
C GLY A 5 18.84 5.61 -4.28
N THR A 6 19.15 6.07 -5.49
CA THR A 6 18.40 5.71 -6.69
C THR A 6 18.36 4.18 -6.83
N CYS A 7 17.18 3.60 -7.14
CA CYS A 7 17.10 2.16 -7.41
C CYS A 7 17.21 1.93 -8.92
N PRO A 8 18.34 1.39 -9.42
CA PRO A 8 18.45 1.06 -10.83
C PRO A 8 17.42 -0.01 -11.21
N VAL A 9 17.08 -0.07 -12.50
CA VAL A 9 16.24 -1.14 -13.04
C VAL A 9 16.90 -2.49 -12.75
N GLY A 10 16.12 -3.45 -12.23
CA GLY A 10 16.61 -4.75 -11.77
C GLY A 10 17.07 -4.78 -10.30
N GLY A 11 17.34 -3.60 -9.72
CA GLY A 11 17.81 -3.46 -8.34
C GLY A 11 16.71 -3.57 -7.28
N GLU A 12 17.15 -3.46 -6.03
CA GLU A 12 16.27 -3.34 -4.86
C GLU A 12 16.84 -2.35 -3.84
N ARG A 13 15.95 -1.74 -3.05
CA ARG A 13 16.32 -0.83 -1.95
C ARG A 13 15.41 -0.99 -0.75
N ARG A 14 15.89 -0.53 0.40
CA ARG A 14 15.06 -0.29 1.59
C ARG A 14 14.23 0.99 1.42
N PHE A 15 13.25 1.16 2.31
CA PHE A 15 12.50 2.39 2.38
C PHE A 15 13.39 3.56 2.82
N THR A 16 13.08 4.75 2.32
CA THR A 16 13.65 5.99 2.83
C THR A 16 13.02 6.35 4.18
N ASP A 17 13.66 7.23 4.95
CA ASP A 17 13.07 7.73 6.20
C ASP A 17 11.71 8.41 5.95
N GLY A 18 11.58 9.12 4.82
CA GLY A 18 10.34 9.75 4.40
C GLY A 18 9.24 8.75 4.08
N GLU A 19 9.56 7.63 3.43
CA GLU A 19 8.61 6.56 3.13
C GLU A 19 8.14 5.84 4.40
N ILE A 20 9.05 5.61 5.36
CA ILE A 20 8.70 5.05 6.67
C ILE A 20 7.78 6.03 7.42
N ALA A 21 8.12 7.32 7.45
CA ALA A 21 7.31 8.34 8.09
C ALA A 21 5.91 8.43 7.45
N LEU A 22 5.84 8.43 6.12
CA LEU A 22 4.58 8.41 5.37
C LEU A 22 3.74 7.18 5.74
N ALA A 23 4.34 5.99 5.72
CA ALA A 23 3.63 4.74 6.01
C ALA A 23 3.11 4.69 7.46
N ARG A 24 3.89 5.21 8.41
CA ARG A 24 3.50 5.28 9.83
C ARG A 24 2.25 6.12 10.09
N THR A 25 1.94 7.12 9.25
CA THR A 25 0.68 7.87 9.35
C THR A 25 -0.57 7.00 9.19
N ILE A 26 -0.42 5.84 8.56
CA ILE A 26 -1.52 4.88 8.33
C ILE A 26 -1.32 3.65 9.18
N PHE A 27 -0.18 2.97 9.04
CA PHE A 27 0.05 1.65 9.61
C PHE A 27 0.64 1.69 11.03
N GLY A 28 1.14 2.84 11.49
CA GLY A 28 1.75 2.95 12.81
C GLY A 28 2.85 1.90 13.01
N ASP A 29 2.67 1.05 14.02
CA ASP A 29 3.66 0.04 14.43
C ASP A 29 3.32 -1.39 13.96
N VAL A 30 2.28 -1.57 13.14
CA VAL A 30 1.81 -2.91 12.73
C VAL A 30 2.60 -3.56 11.59
N LEU A 31 3.57 -2.83 11.03
CA LEU A 31 4.47 -3.27 9.98
C LEU A 31 5.90 -3.30 10.49
N ASP A 32 6.61 -4.40 10.24
CA ASP A 32 8.07 -4.40 10.29
C ASP A 32 8.61 -3.76 9.01
N TYR A 33 8.83 -2.44 9.05
CA TYR A 33 9.35 -1.67 7.92
C TYR A 33 10.75 -2.10 7.48
N ALA A 34 11.57 -2.58 8.42
CA ALA A 34 12.94 -3.00 8.13
C ALA A 34 12.99 -4.29 7.31
N ALA A 35 11.95 -5.13 7.40
CA ALA A 35 11.81 -6.32 6.56
C ALA A 35 11.38 -6.02 5.11
N ILE A 36 10.81 -4.84 4.83
CA ILE A 36 10.25 -4.51 3.51
C ILE A 36 11.36 -4.03 2.56
N SER A 37 11.18 -4.31 1.27
CA SER A 37 12.04 -3.80 0.20
C SER A 37 11.20 -3.36 -1.00
N ILE A 38 11.72 -2.37 -1.72
CA ILE A 38 11.25 -1.96 -3.04
C ILE A 38 12.15 -2.62 -4.07
N ARG A 39 11.55 -3.35 -5.00
CA ARG A 39 12.24 -4.12 -6.03
C ARG A 39 11.82 -3.61 -7.40
N ARG A 40 12.77 -3.07 -8.16
CA ARG A 40 12.51 -2.56 -9.51
C ARG A 40 12.63 -3.67 -10.55
N ARG A 41 11.95 -4.79 -10.27
CA ARG A 41 11.88 -6.01 -11.09
C ARG A 41 10.52 -6.67 -10.95
N LYS A 42 10.15 -7.44 -11.98
CA LYS A 42 8.93 -8.23 -11.97
C LYS A 42 8.92 -9.23 -10.80
N PHE A 43 7.76 -9.49 -10.23
CA PHE A 43 7.52 -10.63 -9.33
C PHE A 43 7.47 -11.94 -10.11
N PHE A 44 6.82 -11.94 -11.28
CA PHE A 44 6.70 -13.10 -12.17
C PHE A 44 6.76 -12.67 -13.65
N PRO A 45 7.09 -13.56 -14.60
CA PRO A 45 7.39 -13.18 -15.99
C PRO A 45 6.30 -12.37 -16.71
N LEU A 46 5.03 -12.65 -16.42
CA LEU A 46 3.87 -12.04 -17.07
C LEU A 46 3.25 -10.87 -16.27
N GLN A 47 3.95 -10.32 -15.27
CA GLN A 47 3.49 -9.11 -14.57
C GLN A 47 3.25 -7.97 -15.59
N PRO A 48 2.05 -7.37 -15.66
CA PRO A 48 1.78 -6.24 -16.56
C PRO A 48 2.57 -4.99 -16.16
N ARG A 49 2.94 -4.17 -17.16
CA ARG A 49 3.72 -2.94 -16.96
C ARG A 49 3.08 -1.93 -16.01
N LYS A 50 1.76 -1.91 -15.94
CA LYS A 50 0.98 -0.93 -15.17
C LYS A 50 0.64 -1.37 -13.74
N VAL A 51 1.07 -2.57 -13.34
CA VAL A 51 0.64 -3.20 -12.09
C VAL A 51 1.84 -3.30 -11.15
N THR A 52 1.73 -2.67 -9.99
CA THR A 52 2.61 -2.94 -8.84
C THR A 52 2.07 -4.15 -8.09
N MET A 53 2.96 -4.94 -7.47
CA MET A 53 2.55 -6.12 -6.71
C MET A 53 3.34 -6.25 -5.42
N ALA A 54 2.66 -6.61 -4.32
CA ALA A 54 3.31 -6.98 -3.07
C ALA A 54 2.91 -8.36 -2.51
N PRO A 55 3.08 -9.47 -3.27
CA PRO A 55 2.51 -10.78 -2.92
C PRO A 55 3.21 -11.49 -1.77
N ARG A 56 4.47 -11.15 -1.48
CA ARG A 56 5.32 -11.77 -0.44
C ARG A 56 6.00 -10.70 0.43
N GLY A 57 5.29 -9.63 0.77
CA GLY A 57 5.79 -8.63 1.71
C GLY A 57 6.84 -7.65 1.16
N HIS A 58 7.02 -7.58 -0.16
CA HIS A 58 7.92 -6.63 -0.83
C HIS A 58 7.24 -6.03 -2.05
N LEU A 59 7.53 -4.77 -2.37
CA LEU A 59 6.90 -4.08 -3.49
C LEU A 59 7.69 -4.35 -4.77
N HIS A 60 7.03 -4.90 -5.78
CA HIS A 60 7.59 -5.20 -7.09
C HIS A 60 7.07 -4.23 -8.15
N PHE A 61 7.95 -3.36 -8.63
CA PHE A 61 7.69 -2.44 -9.72
C PHE A 61 8.22 -3.00 -11.04
N HIS A 62 7.39 -2.95 -12.07
CA HIS A 62 7.79 -3.41 -13.39
C HIS A 62 8.97 -2.56 -13.91
N PRO A 63 10.06 -3.17 -14.42
CA PRO A 63 11.23 -2.47 -14.98
C PRO A 63 10.91 -1.37 -16.00
N GLN A 64 9.91 -1.64 -16.84
CA GLN A 64 9.40 -0.76 -17.90
C GLN A 64 8.10 -0.02 -17.51
N GLY A 65 7.78 0.04 -16.22
CA GLY A 65 6.62 0.77 -15.69
C GLY A 65 6.98 2.19 -15.26
N GLU A 66 5.97 3.04 -15.09
CA GLU A 66 6.10 4.46 -14.71
C GLU A 66 5.70 4.74 -13.25
N GLN A 67 5.33 3.67 -12.52
CA GLN A 67 4.83 3.74 -11.15
C GLN A 67 5.96 3.92 -10.12
N TYR A 68 7.19 3.52 -10.46
CA TYR A 68 8.33 3.59 -9.55
C TYR A 68 8.72 5.05 -9.25
N CYS A 69 9.11 5.31 -7.99
CA CYS A 69 9.70 6.57 -7.55
C CYS A 69 10.90 6.28 -6.62
N ASP A 70 11.93 7.13 -6.66
CA ASP A 70 13.08 7.02 -5.76
C ASP A 70 12.72 7.37 -4.31
N ASP A 71 11.69 8.21 -4.10
CA ASP A 71 11.10 8.46 -2.79
C ASP A 71 9.59 8.75 -2.90
N PHE A 72 8.75 7.78 -2.52
CA PHE A 72 7.29 7.92 -2.57
C PHE A 72 6.75 9.01 -1.63
N SER A 73 7.47 9.40 -0.58
CA SER A 73 7.06 10.48 0.33
C SER A 73 7.10 11.88 -0.31
N THR A 74 7.90 12.04 -1.37
CA THR A 74 8.00 13.28 -2.14
C THR A 74 7.15 13.28 -3.42
N ALA A 75 6.52 12.15 -3.75
CA ALA A 75 5.73 12.00 -4.96
C ALA A 75 4.35 12.70 -4.85
N ASP A 76 3.64 12.75 -5.98
CA ASP A 76 2.23 13.15 -6.01
C ASP A 76 1.34 12.21 -5.18
N PHE A 77 0.14 12.67 -4.82
CA PHE A 77 -0.80 11.89 -4.01
C PHE A 77 -1.29 10.61 -4.69
N GLY A 78 -1.27 10.52 -6.02
CA GLY A 78 -1.58 9.29 -6.74
C GLY A 78 -0.56 8.20 -6.43
N ARG A 79 0.73 8.52 -6.52
CA ARG A 79 1.83 7.61 -6.19
C ARG A 79 1.92 7.31 -4.70
N LYS A 80 1.70 8.30 -3.82
CA LYS A 80 1.59 8.07 -2.37
C LYS A 80 0.45 7.11 -2.04
N GLY A 81 -0.71 7.31 -2.66
CA GLY A 81 -1.86 6.42 -2.50
C GLY A 81 -1.59 5.00 -2.99
N LEU A 82 -0.94 4.85 -4.14
CA LEU A 82 -0.50 3.53 -4.65
C LEU A 82 0.47 2.85 -3.68
N PHE A 83 1.44 3.59 -3.13
CA PHE A 83 2.37 3.05 -2.14
C PHE A 83 1.65 2.54 -0.88
N ILE A 84 0.68 3.30 -0.36
CA ILE A 84 -0.15 2.90 0.79
C ILE A 84 -1.04 1.68 0.46
N HIS A 85 -1.59 1.60 -0.76
CA HIS A 85 -2.34 0.43 -1.24
C HIS A 85 -1.47 -0.83 -1.17
N GLU A 86 -0.29 -0.79 -1.78
CA GLU A 86 0.62 -1.94 -1.81
C GLU A 86 1.15 -2.31 -0.42
N LEU A 87 1.33 -1.33 0.48
CA LEU A 87 1.65 -1.61 1.87
C LEU A 87 0.53 -2.31 2.63
N THR A 88 -0.73 -2.13 2.23
CA THR A 88 -1.84 -2.91 2.80
C THR A 88 -1.69 -4.39 2.46
N HIS A 89 -1.22 -4.71 1.26
CA HIS A 89 -0.88 -6.09 0.88
C HIS A 89 0.29 -6.62 1.69
N VAL A 90 1.35 -5.82 1.89
CA VAL A 90 2.46 -6.22 2.76
C VAL A 90 1.97 -6.51 4.18
N TRP A 91 1.10 -5.65 4.74
CA TRP A 91 0.49 -5.87 6.05
C TRP A 91 -0.31 -7.18 6.09
N GLN A 92 -1.16 -7.44 5.09
CA GLN A 92 -1.89 -8.70 4.98
C GLN A 92 -0.95 -9.92 4.98
N THR A 93 0.16 -9.84 4.25
CA THR A 93 1.19 -10.89 4.23
C THR A 93 1.88 -11.05 5.59
N GLN A 94 2.30 -9.97 6.25
CA GLN A 94 2.96 -10.05 7.56
C GLN A 94 2.03 -10.63 8.63
N GLN A 95 0.72 -10.34 8.57
CA GLN A 95 -0.25 -10.84 9.54
C GLN A 95 -0.70 -12.28 9.27
N ARG A 96 -0.76 -12.72 8.00
CA ARG A 96 -1.38 -14.00 7.60
C ARG A 96 -0.41 -15.01 6.98
N GLY A 97 0.85 -14.62 6.81
CA GLY A 97 1.92 -15.45 6.27
C GLY A 97 2.24 -15.15 4.80
N GLU A 98 3.46 -15.52 4.40
CA GLU A 98 4.06 -15.19 3.10
C GLU A 98 3.25 -15.65 1.88
N TRP A 99 2.49 -16.73 2.02
CA TRP A 99 1.71 -17.33 0.94
C TRP A 99 0.27 -16.84 0.86
N TYR A 100 -0.18 -16.03 1.83
CA TYR A 100 -1.59 -15.64 1.93
C TYR A 100 -2.11 -15.01 0.64
N LEU A 101 -1.44 -13.97 0.13
CA LEU A 101 -1.88 -13.26 -1.08
C LEU A 101 -1.79 -14.13 -2.32
N VAL A 102 -0.76 -14.97 -2.45
CA VAL A 102 -0.60 -15.88 -3.59
C VAL A 102 -1.78 -16.85 -3.66
N LEU A 103 -2.27 -17.32 -2.52
CA LEU A 103 -3.37 -18.28 -2.43
C LEU A 103 -4.76 -17.64 -2.50
N HIS A 104 -4.90 -16.35 -2.13
CA HIS A 104 -6.21 -15.71 -1.96
C HIS A 104 -6.50 -14.56 -2.96
N ARG A 105 -5.48 -14.06 -3.68
CA ARG A 105 -5.63 -13.00 -4.69
C ARG A 105 -5.88 -13.62 -6.07
N HIS A 106 -7.11 -14.04 -6.33
CA HIS A 106 -7.52 -14.59 -7.62
C HIS A 106 -7.87 -13.47 -8.63
N PRO A 107 -7.70 -13.68 -9.96
CA PRO A 107 -8.13 -12.74 -11.02
C PRO A 107 -9.53 -12.09 -10.91
N TRP A 108 -10.44 -12.64 -10.11
CA TRP A 108 -11.81 -12.12 -9.92
C TRP A 108 -11.97 -11.25 -8.66
N CYS A 109 -10.88 -10.90 -7.97
CA CYS A 109 -10.93 -9.96 -6.86
C CYS A 109 -11.55 -8.63 -7.31
N ARG A 110 -12.58 -8.20 -6.59
CA ARG A 110 -13.30 -6.95 -6.88
C ARG A 110 -12.62 -5.78 -6.18
N TYR A 111 -12.49 -4.68 -6.90
CA TYR A 111 -11.99 -3.42 -6.38
C TYR A 111 -13.14 -2.55 -5.85
N ASP A 112 -14.32 -2.64 -6.48
CA ASP A 112 -15.51 -1.92 -6.04
C ASP A 112 -15.98 -2.42 -4.67
N TYR A 113 -16.30 -1.48 -3.79
CA TYR A 113 -16.87 -1.77 -2.48
C TYR A 113 -17.89 -0.70 -2.08
N SER A 114 -18.63 -0.99 -1.03
CA SER A 114 -19.46 -0.01 -0.34
C SER A 114 -19.26 -0.22 1.16
N LEU A 115 -19.00 0.86 1.89
CA LEU A 115 -18.86 0.79 3.34
C LEU A 115 -20.20 0.42 3.96
N LYS A 116 -20.24 -0.65 4.75
CA LYS A 116 -21.43 -1.03 5.51
C LYS A 116 -21.24 -0.63 6.98
N PRO A 117 -22.25 -0.02 7.62
CA PRO A 117 -22.18 0.33 9.04
C PRO A 117 -21.80 -0.86 9.91
N GLY A 118 -20.84 -0.67 10.83
CA GLY A 118 -20.36 -1.69 11.77
C GLY A 118 -19.52 -2.81 11.15
N GLN A 119 -19.32 -2.84 9.82
CA GLN A 119 -18.56 -3.88 9.16
C GLN A 119 -17.04 -3.63 9.32
N PRO A 120 -16.27 -4.52 9.97
CA PRO A 120 -14.84 -4.30 10.22
C PRO A 120 -14.01 -4.49 8.94
N LEU A 121 -12.82 -3.87 8.88
CA LEU A 121 -11.93 -3.91 7.70
C LEU A 121 -11.64 -5.33 7.21
N HIS A 122 -11.38 -6.28 8.11
CA HIS A 122 -11.01 -7.65 7.75
C HIS A 122 -12.12 -8.46 7.04
N SER A 123 -13.36 -7.96 7.04
CA SER A 123 -14.49 -8.61 6.38
C SER A 123 -14.66 -8.19 4.92
N TYR A 124 -13.89 -7.19 4.46
CA TYR A 124 -13.80 -6.82 3.05
C TYR A 124 -12.78 -7.71 2.32
N GLY A 125 -12.90 -7.83 1.00
CA GLY A 125 -11.93 -8.52 0.18
C GLY A 125 -10.54 -7.87 0.22
N ILE A 126 -9.51 -8.63 -0.16
CA ILE A 126 -8.10 -8.22 -0.08
C ILE A 126 -7.83 -6.88 -0.79
N GLU A 127 -8.34 -6.73 -2.02
CA GLU A 127 -8.22 -5.48 -2.79
C GLU A 127 -9.09 -4.36 -2.22
N GLN A 128 -10.28 -4.68 -1.73
CA GLN A 128 -11.18 -3.70 -1.12
C GLN A 128 -10.56 -3.13 0.16
N GLN A 129 -9.89 -3.95 0.98
CA GLN A 129 -9.15 -3.48 2.14
C GLN A 129 -8.05 -2.49 1.73
N ALA A 130 -7.29 -2.80 0.68
CA ALA A 130 -6.22 -1.94 0.19
C ALA A 130 -6.76 -0.61 -0.37
N GLU A 131 -7.85 -0.63 -1.13
CA GLU A 131 -8.51 0.59 -1.60
C GLU A 131 -9.15 1.40 -0.46
N ILE A 132 -9.76 0.76 0.55
CA ILE A 132 -10.27 1.46 1.74
C ILE A 132 -9.14 2.18 2.48
N VAL A 133 -8.00 1.52 2.69
CA VAL A 133 -6.83 2.12 3.36
C VAL A 133 -6.24 3.26 2.53
N ARG A 134 -6.12 3.08 1.21
CA ARG A 134 -5.70 4.14 0.28
C ARG A 134 -6.64 5.35 0.34
N HIS A 135 -7.95 5.15 0.32
CA HIS A 135 -8.92 6.24 0.40
C HIS A 135 -8.87 6.95 1.76
N ALA A 136 -8.71 6.21 2.87
CA ALA A 136 -8.51 6.81 4.18
C ALA A 136 -7.28 7.73 4.20
N PHE A 137 -6.16 7.27 3.63
CA PHE A 137 -4.95 8.09 3.47
C PHE A 137 -5.21 9.37 2.67
N LEU A 138 -5.85 9.25 1.50
CA LEU A 138 -6.14 10.39 0.64
C LEU A 138 -7.04 11.42 1.36
N LEU A 139 -8.10 10.96 2.03
CA LEU A 139 -9.04 11.82 2.75
C LEU A 139 -8.36 12.56 3.91
N ARG A 140 -7.51 11.88 4.71
CA ARG A 140 -6.71 12.50 5.78
C ARG A 140 -5.78 13.60 5.28
N ASN A 141 -5.38 13.54 4.01
CA ASN A 141 -4.54 14.53 3.37
C ASN A 141 -5.35 15.57 2.56
N GLY A 142 -6.66 15.68 2.81
CA GLY A 142 -7.53 16.67 2.16
C GLY A 142 -7.87 16.38 0.71
N MET A 143 -7.53 15.20 0.19
CA MET A 143 -7.84 14.81 -1.17
C MET A 143 -9.31 14.37 -1.28
N ARG A 144 -9.95 14.70 -2.40
CA ARG A 144 -11.31 14.25 -2.69
C ARG A 144 -11.29 12.85 -3.31
N VAL A 145 -12.13 11.96 -2.80
CA VAL A 145 -12.35 10.63 -3.36
C VAL A 145 -13.78 10.57 -3.91
N ALA A 146 -13.94 10.16 -5.17
CA ALA A 146 -15.24 10.08 -5.82
C ALA A 146 -16.17 9.10 -5.07
N GLY A 147 -17.43 9.49 -4.86
CA GLY A 147 -18.41 8.66 -4.16
C GLY A 147 -18.25 8.61 -2.63
N VAL A 148 -17.29 9.35 -2.05
CA VAL A 148 -17.11 9.44 -0.60
C VAL A 148 -17.64 10.76 -0.07
N ALA A 149 -18.60 10.68 0.86
CA ALA A 149 -19.19 11.85 1.51
C ALA A 149 -18.64 12.13 2.92
N ASP A 150 -18.18 11.09 3.63
CA ASP A 150 -17.74 11.21 5.03
C ASP A 150 -16.40 10.48 5.27
N GLN A 151 -15.38 11.24 5.62
CA GLN A 151 -14.07 10.72 6.02
C GLN A 151 -14.14 9.91 7.32
N ARG A 152 -15.04 10.23 8.24
CA ARG A 152 -15.10 9.58 9.56
C ARG A 152 -15.38 8.08 9.46
N ALA A 153 -16.13 7.66 8.44
CA ALA A 153 -16.38 6.25 8.15
C ALA A 153 -15.07 5.49 7.83
N TYR A 154 -14.15 6.12 7.11
CA TYR A 154 -12.83 5.56 6.82
C TYR A 154 -11.93 5.58 8.05
N ASP A 155 -11.96 6.67 8.81
CA ASP A 155 -11.20 6.79 10.05
C ASP A 155 -11.64 5.79 11.11
N ALA A 156 -12.89 5.33 11.11
CA ALA A 156 -13.34 4.24 11.98
C ALA A 156 -12.75 2.87 11.58
N LEU A 157 -12.54 2.64 10.29
CA LEU A 157 -12.04 1.36 9.76
C LEU A 157 -10.51 1.25 9.79
N VAL A 158 -9.81 2.37 9.57
CA VAL A 158 -8.36 2.42 9.42
C VAL A 158 -7.73 2.99 10.69
N ARG A 159 -7.79 2.21 11.78
CA ARG A 159 -7.24 2.54 13.10
C ARG A 159 -6.18 1.53 13.52
N PHE A 160 -5.01 1.62 12.90
CA PHE A 160 -3.88 0.78 13.28
C PHE A 160 -3.18 1.34 14.53
N PRO A 161 -2.75 0.48 15.48
CA PRO A 161 -1.96 0.89 16.63
C PRO A 161 -0.70 1.69 16.23
N GLY A 162 -0.43 2.77 16.97
CA GLY A 162 0.75 3.62 16.73
C GLY A 162 0.63 4.57 15.53
N ALA A 163 -0.49 4.56 14.79
CA ALA A 163 -0.68 5.46 13.66
C ALA A 163 -0.86 6.90 14.15
N THR A 164 -0.04 7.82 13.63
CA THR A 164 -0.21 9.25 13.90
C THR A 164 -1.38 9.75 13.06
N LEU A 165 -2.49 10.10 13.70
CA LEU A 165 -3.55 10.86 13.03
C LEU A 165 -2.91 12.16 12.52
N GLY A 166 -2.94 12.36 11.21
CA GLY A 166 -2.58 13.63 10.60
C GLY A 166 -3.49 14.75 11.06
#